data_AF-K1RKS5-F1
#
_entry.id   AF-K1RKS5-F1
#
_cell.length_a   1.000
_cell.length_b   1.000
_cell.length_c   1.000
_cell.angle_alpha   90.00
_cell.angle_beta   90.00
_cell.angle_gamma   90.00
#
_symmetry.space_group_name_H-M   'P 1'
#
loop_
_entity.id
_entity.type
_entity.pdbx_description
1 polymer ?
#
loop_
_entity_poly.entity_id
_entity_poly.type
_entity_poly.pdbx_seq_one_letter_code
_entity_poly.pdbx_strand_id
1 'polypeptide(L)'
;RLRGLWQRSTTIAFGNALGVVGFMALLFVFRLQNFSRGVMLLLYGFSTGFLIFKRMIKRWYDRARNRKGEDLRHILLVGGGDMAAKYLLALEHNPYYGFHVDGYLAPYANPDLDVRYLGGYDKMEVTLDEPGIDEVVVALDAAEMHMLTRAFAACDKHGTRITMVPFYNDYLPARPTIDVLGDCKLINIRQTPFDNILNAFIKRAMDVVGSLVLIVLTSPIMLGVAIGVKLSSPGPIIFKQERVGLNKRPFMMYKFRSMRVNAAEDSAWSTNSDPRKTRFGSIIRKFSLDELPQFFNVLKGDMSLVGPRPE
;
A
#
# COMPACT_ATOMS: atom_id res chain seq x y z
N ARG A 1 4.06 10.48 -16.29
CA ARG A 1 3.73 9.89 -17.62
C ARG A 1 4.50 8.59 -17.92
N LEU A 2 5.84 8.55 -17.85
CA LEU A 2 6.63 7.32 -18.14
C LEU A 2 6.52 6.24 -17.06
N ARG A 3 6.48 6.62 -15.77
CA ARG A 3 6.38 5.66 -14.65
C ARG A 3 5.12 4.78 -14.69
N GLY A 4 3.95 5.34 -15.03
CA GLY A 4 2.70 4.57 -15.12
C GLY A 4 2.61 3.69 -16.37
N LEU A 5 3.29 4.07 -17.46
CA LEU A 5 3.45 3.20 -18.63
C LEU A 5 4.36 2.03 -18.29
N TRP A 6 5.51 2.31 -17.67
CA TRP A 6 6.47 1.30 -17.28
C TRP A 6 5.87 0.28 -16.31
N GLN A 7 5.19 0.72 -15.24
CA GLN A 7 4.50 -0.18 -14.31
C GLN A 7 3.43 -1.06 -14.97
N ARG A 8 2.67 -0.52 -15.92
CA ARG A 8 1.65 -1.31 -16.64
C ARG A 8 2.29 -2.29 -17.61
N SER A 9 3.37 -1.91 -18.28
CA SER A 9 4.12 -2.80 -19.18
C SER A 9 4.83 -3.92 -18.41
N THR A 10 5.41 -3.63 -17.24
CA THR A 10 6.03 -4.66 -16.38
C THR A 10 4.98 -5.61 -15.83
N THR A 11 3.79 -5.12 -15.48
CA THR A 11 2.67 -5.98 -15.04
C THR A 11 2.19 -6.91 -16.16
N ILE A 12 2.10 -6.41 -17.41
CA ILE A 12 1.76 -7.24 -18.58
C ILE A 12 2.84 -8.29 -18.83
N ALA A 13 4.11 -7.88 -18.84
CA ALA A 13 5.24 -8.79 -19.04
C ALA A 13 5.27 -9.88 -17.96
N PHE A 14 5.09 -9.51 -16.69
CA PHE A 14 5.05 -10.46 -15.58
C PHE A 14 3.86 -11.42 -15.67
N GLY A 15 2.66 -10.91 -15.91
CA GLY A 15 1.46 -11.75 -16.06
C GLY A 15 1.58 -12.72 -17.24
N ASN A 16 2.15 -12.25 -18.36
CA ASN A 16 2.39 -13.09 -19.53
C ASN A 16 3.50 -14.13 -19.29
N ALA A 17 4.56 -13.76 -18.58
CA ALA A 17 5.61 -14.70 -18.18
C ALA A 17 5.03 -15.83 -17.31
N LEU A 18 4.17 -15.49 -16.35
CA LEU A 18 3.49 -16.47 -15.50
C LEU A 18 2.58 -17.39 -16.33
N GLY A 19 1.87 -16.84 -17.32
CA GLY A 19 1.06 -17.60 -18.28
C GLY A 19 1.89 -18.57 -19.12
N VAL A 20 3.04 -18.13 -19.65
CA VAL A 20 3.95 -18.97 -20.45
C VAL A 20 4.57 -20.07 -19.60
N VAL A 21 4.98 -19.77 -18.36
CA VAL A 21 5.50 -20.78 -17.41
C VAL A 21 4.41 -21.79 -17.05
N GLY A 22 3.18 -21.35 -16.78
CA GLY A 22 2.04 -22.23 -16.54
C GLY A 22 1.74 -23.12 -17.75
N PHE A 23 1.78 -22.56 -18.95
CA PHE A 23 1.62 -23.32 -20.20
C PHE A 23 2.73 -24.35 -20.40
N MET A 24 3.99 -24.00 -20.13
CA MET A 24 5.11 -24.96 -20.13
C MET A 24 4.89 -26.07 -19.11
N ALA A 25 4.43 -25.75 -17.90
CA ALA A 25 4.14 -26.74 -16.87
C ALA A 25 3.03 -27.71 -17.31
N LEU A 26 1.97 -27.21 -17.97
CA LEU A 26 0.92 -28.05 -18.54
C LEU A 26 1.48 -28.97 -19.63
N LEU A 27 2.25 -28.44 -20.58
CA LEU A 27 2.90 -29.25 -21.63
C LEU A 27 3.79 -30.34 -21.04
N PHE A 28 4.48 -30.05 -19.94
CA PHE A 28 5.28 -31.03 -19.22
C PHE A 28 4.43 -32.14 -18.60
N VAL A 29 3.35 -31.79 -17.89
CA VAL A 29 2.43 -32.74 -17.25
C VAL A 29 1.76 -33.65 -18.27
N PHE A 30 1.31 -33.11 -19.41
CA PHE A 30 0.70 -33.88 -20.50
C PHE A 30 1.73 -34.59 -21.40
N ARG A 31 3.03 -34.52 -21.08
CA ARG A 31 4.14 -35.08 -21.87
C ARG A 31 4.14 -34.63 -23.34
N LEU A 32 3.62 -33.44 -23.63
CA LEU A 32 3.63 -32.80 -24.94
C LEU A 32 4.94 -32.01 -25.16
N GLN A 33 6.08 -32.66 -24.94
CA GLN A 33 7.41 -32.00 -24.95
C GLN A 33 7.99 -31.73 -26.34
N ASN A 34 7.18 -31.86 -27.41
CA ASN A 34 7.64 -31.67 -28.80
C ASN A 34 7.90 -30.21 -29.17
N PHE A 35 7.66 -29.26 -28.27
CA PHE A 35 7.86 -27.84 -28.53
C PHE A 35 9.26 -27.37 -28.12
N SER A 36 9.98 -26.74 -29.05
CA SER A 36 11.27 -26.14 -28.77
C SER A 36 11.16 -25.01 -27.73
N ARG A 37 12.14 -24.93 -26.81
CA ARG A 37 12.26 -23.82 -25.86
C ARG A 37 12.36 -22.46 -26.57
N GLY A 38 12.93 -22.43 -27.78
CA GLY A 38 12.99 -21.23 -28.62
C GLY A 38 11.60 -20.75 -29.06
N VAL A 39 10.69 -21.67 -29.37
CA VAL A 39 9.29 -21.33 -29.73
C VAL A 39 8.59 -20.66 -28.56
N MET A 40 8.85 -21.10 -27.33
CA MET A 40 8.26 -20.48 -26.13
C MET A 40 8.81 -19.08 -25.85
N LEU A 41 10.10 -18.84 -26.08
CA LEU A 41 10.68 -17.50 -25.98
C LEU A 41 10.11 -16.55 -27.04
N LEU A 42 9.93 -17.02 -28.27
CA LEU A 42 9.28 -16.27 -29.33
C LEU A 42 7.82 -15.98 -28.98
N LEU A 43 7.07 -16.97 -28.51
CA LEU A 43 5.68 -16.80 -28.07
C LEU A 43 5.58 -15.73 -26.99
N TYR A 44 6.44 -15.78 -25.97
CA TYR A 44 6.50 -14.77 -24.91
C TYR A 44 6.79 -13.37 -25.46
N GLY A 45 7.80 -13.24 -26.32
CA GLY A 45 8.18 -11.95 -26.92
C GLY A 45 7.06 -11.35 -27.77
N PHE A 46 6.50 -12.14 -28.69
CA PHE A 46 5.43 -11.69 -29.59
C PHE A 46 4.15 -11.36 -28.84
N SER A 47 3.70 -12.21 -27.92
CA SER A 47 2.47 -11.96 -27.15
C SER A 47 2.61 -10.72 -26.26
N THR A 48 3.76 -10.53 -25.59
CA THR A 48 4.03 -9.33 -24.79
C THR A 48 4.04 -8.09 -25.68
N GLY A 49 4.76 -8.15 -26.80
CA GLY A 49 4.84 -7.06 -27.77
C GLY A 49 3.47 -6.68 -28.32
N PHE A 50 2.67 -7.65 -28.73
CA PHE A 50 1.33 -7.44 -29.28
C PHE A 50 0.36 -6.84 -28.24
N LEU A 51 0.41 -7.29 -26.99
CA LEU A 51 -0.41 -6.73 -25.91
C LEU A 51 -0.04 -5.27 -25.60
N ILE A 52 1.26 -4.96 -25.59
CA ILE A 52 1.75 -3.58 -25.42
C ILE A 52 1.30 -2.73 -26.61
N PHE A 53 1.49 -3.22 -27.83
CA PHE A 53 1.12 -2.53 -29.07
C PHE A 53 -0.38 -2.26 -29.16
N LYS A 54 -1.23 -3.26 -28.90
CA LYS A 54 -2.69 -3.11 -28.82
C LYS A 54 -3.09 -2.02 -27.82
N ARG A 55 -2.47 -2.00 -26.63
CA ARG A 55 -2.76 -0.97 -25.62
C ARG A 55 -2.25 0.41 -26.04
N MET A 56 -1.14 0.49 -26.77
CA MET A 56 -0.65 1.75 -27.34
C MET A 56 -1.59 2.30 -28.40
N ILE A 57 -2.07 1.44 -29.33
CA ILE A 57 -3.06 1.81 -30.34
C ILE A 57 -4.34 2.28 -29.66
N LYS A 58 -4.90 1.50 -28.73
CA LYS A 58 -6.14 1.90 -28.03
C LYS A 58 -5.97 3.28 -27.37
N ARG A 59 -4.87 3.49 -26.64
CA ARG A 59 -4.60 4.79 -26.00
C ARG A 59 -4.41 5.92 -27.00
N TRP A 60 -3.81 5.64 -28.16
CA TRP A 60 -3.62 6.63 -29.20
C TRP A 60 -4.96 6.99 -29.84
N TYR A 61 -5.80 6.00 -30.13
CA TYR A 61 -7.16 6.16 -30.62
C TYR A 61 -8.03 6.95 -29.64
N ASP A 62 -8.09 6.54 -28.38
CA ASP A 62 -8.81 7.25 -27.31
C ASP A 62 -8.30 8.70 -27.19
N ARG A 63 -6.98 8.93 -27.26
CA ARG A 63 -6.41 10.29 -27.24
C ARG A 63 -6.76 11.11 -28.48
N ALA A 64 -6.79 10.50 -29.66
CA ALA A 64 -7.13 11.18 -30.90
C ALA A 64 -8.61 11.59 -30.91
N ARG A 65 -9.50 10.72 -30.41
CA ARG A 65 -10.94 11.00 -30.27
C ARG A 65 -11.20 12.08 -29.22
N ASN A 66 -10.58 11.98 -28.05
CA ASN A 66 -10.74 12.98 -26.98
C ASN A 66 -10.19 14.36 -27.37
N ARG A 67 -9.15 14.43 -28.23
CA ARG A 67 -8.64 15.70 -28.76
C ARG A 67 -9.58 16.38 -29.74
N LYS A 68 -10.46 15.63 -30.41
CA LYS A 68 -11.46 16.18 -31.33
C LYS A 68 -12.76 16.57 -30.65
N GLY A 69 -12.92 16.27 -29.36
CA GLY A 69 -14.14 16.58 -28.61
C GLY A 69 -15.36 15.70 -28.96
N GLU A 70 -15.18 14.69 -29.82
CA GLU A 70 -16.27 13.88 -30.41
C GLU A 70 -16.88 12.85 -29.44
N ASP A 71 -16.36 12.71 -28.21
CA ASP A 71 -16.80 11.74 -27.20
C ASP A 71 -16.51 12.27 -25.79
N LEU A 72 -16.85 13.54 -25.56
CA LEU A 72 -16.79 14.11 -24.22
C LEU A 72 -18.02 13.64 -23.46
N ARG A 73 -17.80 12.99 -22.32
CA ARG A 73 -18.88 12.70 -21.38
C ARG A 73 -19.28 13.99 -20.68
N HIS A 74 -20.55 14.30 -20.78
CA HIS A 74 -21.17 15.51 -20.27
C HIS A 74 -21.50 15.34 -18.79
N ILE A 75 -20.94 16.23 -17.97
CA ILE A 75 -21.02 16.16 -16.51
C ILE A 75 -21.83 17.32 -15.96
N LEU A 76 -22.78 16.99 -15.10
CA LEU A 76 -23.42 17.93 -14.19
C LEU A 76 -22.74 17.87 -12.83
N LEU A 77 -22.15 18.99 -12.39
CA LEU A 77 -21.49 19.08 -11.09
C LEU A 77 -22.48 19.54 -10.00
N VAL A 78 -22.57 18.81 -8.90
CA VAL A 78 -23.43 19.14 -7.76
C VAL A 78 -22.52 19.50 -6.58
N GLY A 79 -22.54 20.79 -6.21
CA GLY A 79 -21.62 21.40 -5.25
C GLY A 79 -20.86 22.58 -5.87
N GLY A 80 -20.66 23.63 -5.08
CA GLY A 80 -19.94 24.84 -5.50
C GLY A 80 -18.76 25.20 -4.59
N GLY A 81 -18.41 24.34 -3.63
CA GLY A 81 -17.38 24.60 -2.63
C GLY A 81 -15.99 24.07 -3.01
N ASP A 82 -15.17 23.81 -1.98
CA ASP A 82 -13.77 23.42 -2.15
C ASP A 82 -13.62 22.08 -2.86
N MET A 83 -14.52 21.12 -2.61
CA MET A 83 -14.50 19.81 -3.27
C MET A 83 -14.77 19.93 -4.77
N ALA A 84 -15.70 20.81 -5.16
CA ALA A 84 -16.01 21.10 -6.56
C ALA A 84 -14.81 21.74 -7.28
N ALA A 85 -14.18 22.75 -6.66
CA ALA A 85 -12.97 23.38 -7.18
C ALA A 85 -11.82 22.37 -7.36
N LYS A 86 -11.59 21.48 -6.38
CA LYS A 86 -10.58 20.41 -6.47
C LYS A 86 -10.87 19.45 -7.63
N TYR A 87 -12.14 19.12 -7.86
CA TYR A 87 -12.53 18.25 -8.97
C TYR A 87 -12.27 18.90 -10.33
N LEU A 88 -12.65 20.17 -10.51
CA LEU A 88 -12.41 20.92 -11.74
C LEU A 88 -10.91 21.08 -12.03
N LEU A 89 -10.12 21.45 -11.03
CA LEU A 89 -8.66 21.56 -11.15
C LEU A 89 -8.04 20.21 -11.57
N ALA A 90 -8.54 19.09 -11.05
CA ALA A 90 -8.08 17.77 -11.45
C ALA A 90 -8.40 17.42 -12.92
N LEU A 91 -9.55 17.89 -13.43
CA LEU A 91 -9.94 17.75 -14.85
C LEU A 91 -9.07 18.60 -15.77
N GLU A 92 -8.81 19.86 -15.42
CA GLU A 92 -7.94 20.77 -16.19
C GLU A 92 -6.53 20.21 -16.35
N HIS A 93 -5.97 19.64 -15.29
CA HIS A 93 -4.63 19.03 -15.34
C HIS A 93 -4.60 17.74 -16.17
N ASN A 94 -5.76 17.15 -16.48
CA ASN A 94 -5.87 15.87 -17.18
C ASN A 94 -6.98 15.87 -18.27
N PRO A 95 -6.86 16.69 -19.32
CA PRO A 95 -7.88 16.84 -20.37
C PRO A 95 -8.12 15.56 -21.20
N TYR A 96 -7.27 14.53 -21.03
CA TYR A 96 -7.41 13.26 -21.72
C TYR A 96 -8.53 12.37 -21.16
N TYR A 97 -9.16 12.72 -20.03
CA TYR A 97 -10.23 11.90 -19.47
C TYR A 97 -11.53 11.93 -20.29
N GLY A 98 -11.67 12.91 -21.19
CA GLY A 98 -12.83 13.01 -22.09
C GLY A 98 -14.10 13.39 -21.31
N PHE A 99 -14.00 14.38 -20.43
CA PHE A 99 -15.12 14.91 -19.66
C PHE A 99 -15.30 16.40 -19.99
N HIS A 100 -16.55 16.84 -20.09
CA HIS A 100 -16.93 18.24 -20.23
C HIS A 100 -17.93 18.56 -19.11
N VAL A 101 -17.68 19.61 -18.33
CA VAL A 101 -18.60 20.01 -17.27
C VAL A 101 -19.54 21.07 -17.85
N ASP A 102 -20.81 20.71 -18.05
CA ASP A 102 -21.78 21.60 -18.69
C ASP A 102 -22.27 22.71 -17.76
N GLY A 103 -22.20 22.45 -16.46
CA GLY A 103 -22.54 23.41 -15.43
C GLY A 103 -22.47 22.83 -14.03
N TYR A 104 -22.64 23.71 -13.04
CA TYR A 104 -22.73 23.31 -11.64
C TYR A 104 -23.99 23.83 -10.96
N LEU A 105 -24.45 23.07 -9.96
CA LEU A 105 -25.56 23.41 -9.07
C LEU A 105 -25.04 23.62 -7.65
N ALA A 106 -25.38 24.76 -7.05
CA ALA A 106 -24.96 25.14 -5.70
C ALA A 106 -25.96 26.15 -5.11
N PRO A 107 -26.03 26.36 -3.78
CA PRO A 107 -26.94 27.33 -3.19
C PRO A 107 -26.68 28.77 -3.67
N TYR A 108 -25.41 29.08 -3.92
CA TYR A 108 -24.94 30.38 -4.39
C TYR A 108 -23.95 30.19 -5.54
N ALA A 109 -23.87 31.17 -6.43
CA ALA A 109 -22.84 31.20 -7.46
C ALA A 109 -21.47 31.40 -6.80
N ASN A 110 -20.52 30.53 -7.13
CA ASN A 110 -19.12 30.70 -6.80
C ASN A 110 -18.38 31.28 -8.03
N PRO A 111 -17.89 32.54 -7.97
CA PRO A 111 -17.16 33.15 -9.07
C PRO A 111 -15.81 32.50 -9.39
N ASP A 112 -15.24 31.73 -8.44
CA ASP A 112 -13.93 31.09 -8.60
C ASP A 112 -14.01 29.81 -9.45
N LEU A 113 -15.22 29.31 -9.75
CA LEU A 113 -15.42 28.17 -10.64
C LEU A 113 -15.59 28.67 -12.07
N ASP A 114 -14.68 28.30 -12.97
CA ASP A 114 -14.74 28.61 -14.42
C ASP A 114 -15.74 27.70 -15.17
N VAL A 115 -16.95 27.57 -14.61
CA VAL A 115 -18.03 26.72 -15.11
C VAL A 115 -19.35 27.45 -14.97
N ARG A 116 -20.31 27.17 -15.87
CA ARG A 116 -21.62 27.83 -15.85
C ARG A 116 -22.42 27.48 -14.59
N TYR A 117 -22.85 28.48 -13.84
CA TYR A 117 -23.81 28.31 -12.75
C TYR A 117 -25.22 28.06 -13.29
N LEU A 118 -25.80 26.90 -12.99
CA LEU A 118 -27.15 26.53 -13.45
C LEU A 118 -28.24 26.89 -12.43
N GLY A 119 -27.86 27.14 -11.18
CA GLY A 119 -28.73 27.57 -10.09
C GLY A 119 -28.61 26.71 -8.84
N GLY A 120 -29.61 26.82 -7.97
CA GLY A 120 -29.77 26.00 -6.77
C GLY A 120 -30.03 24.53 -7.07
N TYR A 121 -29.86 23.69 -6.07
CA TYR A 121 -30.12 22.24 -6.17
C TYR A 121 -31.55 21.87 -6.59
N ASP A 122 -32.51 22.79 -6.45
CA ASP A 122 -33.88 22.59 -6.91
C ASP A 122 -34.01 22.41 -8.42
N LYS A 123 -33.05 22.94 -9.18
CA LYS A 123 -33.05 22.82 -10.64
C LYS A 123 -32.46 21.50 -11.14
N MET A 124 -31.98 20.62 -10.25
CA MET A 124 -31.34 19.37 -10.63
C MET A 124 -32.22 18.47 -11.48
N GLU A 125 -33.49 18.30 -11.13
CA GLU A 125 -34.42 17.50 -11.94
C GLU A 125 -34.66 18.13 -13.31
N VAL A 126 -34.87 19.46 -13.36
CA VAL A 126 -35.09 20.20 -14.61
C VAL A 126 -33.88 20.12 -15.53
N THR A 127 -32.67 20.17 -14.98
CA THR A 127 -31.43 20.04 -15.76
C THR A 127 -31.21 18.62 -16.27
N LEU A 128 -31.64 17.60 -15.52
CA LEU A 128 -31.55 16.20 -15.95
C LEU A 128 -32.65 15.79 -16.94
N ASP A 129 -33.75 16.55 -17.03
CA ASP A 129 -34.77 16.40 -18.08
C ASP A 129 -34.23 16.80 -19.47
N GLU A 130 -33.26 17.72 -19.52
CA GLU A 130 -32.62 18.10 -20.78
C GLU A 130 -31.67 16.98 -21.25
N PRO A 131 -31.88 16.42 -22.47
CA PRO A 131 -31.00 15.38 -22.98
C PRO A 131 -29.60 15.95 -23.21
N GLY A 132 -28.59 15.31 -22.60
CA GLY A 132 -27.20 15.71 -22.78
C GLY A 132 -26.28 15.29 -21.64
N ILE A 133 -26.78 15.14 -20.42
CA ILE A 133 -25.95 14.78 -19.25
C ILE A 133 -25.74 13.26 -19.15
N ASP A 134 -24.48 12.81 -19.22
CA ASP A 134 -24.11 11.39 -19.06
C ASP A 134 -23.87 10.99 -17.60
N GLU A 135 -23.35 11.92 -16.80
CA GLU A 135 -22.87 11.64 -15.44
C GLU A 135 -23.09 12.84 -14.50
N VAL A 136 -23.60 12.59 -13.30
CA VAL A 136 -23.69 13.58 -12.22
C VAL A 136 -22.55 13.35 -11.24
N VAL A 137 -21.72 14.38 -11.04
CA VAL A 137 -20.65 14.35 -10.06
C VAL A 137 -21.05 15.14 -8.84
N VAL A 138 -21.17 14.47 -7.70
CA VAL A 138 -21.51 15.08 -6.41
C VAL A 138 -20.23 15.40 -5.65
N ALA A 139 -19.88 16.68 -5.57
CA ALA A 139 -18.73 17.22 -4.88
C ALA A 139 -19.20 18.22 -3.80
N LEU A 140 -19.95 17.69 -2.83
CA LEU A 140 -20.53 18.44 -1.73
C LEU A 140 -19.54 18.55 -0.57
N ASP A 141 -19.56 19.71 0.10
CA ASP A 141 -18.85 19.88 1.37
C ASP A 141 -19.62 19.19 2.51
N ALA A 142 -18.95 18.99 3.66
CA ALA A 142 -19.52 18.25 4.79
C ALA A 142 -20.88 18.82 5.28
N ALA A 143 -21.07 20.14 5.20
CA ALA A 143 -22.31 20.81 5.59
C ALA A 143 -23.48 20.53 4.62
N GLU A 144 -23.19 20.29 3.35
CA GLU A 144 -24.18 20.11 2.28
C GLU A 144 -24.51 18.64 2.03
N MET A 145 -23.88 17.71 2.77
CA MET A 145 -24.00 16.27 2.57
C MET A 145 -25.45 15.74 2.69
N HIS A 146 -26.35 16.47 3.34
CA HIS A 146 -27.77 16.16 3.38
C HIS A 146 -28.42 16.15 1.98
N MET A 147 -27.90 16.95 1.03
CA MET A 147 -28.36 17.03 -0.36
C MET A 147 -28.01 15.80 -1.19
N LEU A 148 -27.10 14.95 -0.72
CA LEU A 148 -26.70 13.73 -1.39
C LEU A 148 -27.90 12.81 -1.67
N THR A 149 -28.81 12.67 -0.71
CA THR A 149 -30.01 11.84 -0.85
C THR A 149 -30.90 12.33 -1.99
N ARG A 150 -31.03 13.66 -2.14
CA ARG A 150 -31.75 14.28 -3.26
C ARG A 150 -31.05 14.05 -4.59
N ALA A 151 -29.71 14.12 -4.63
CA ALA A 151 -28.93 13.83 -5.83
C ALA A 151 -29.09 12.38 -6.27
N PHE A 152 -29.05 11.42 -5.34
CA PHE A 152 -29.34 10.01 -5.64
C PHE A 152 -30.75 9.84 -6.20
N ALA A 153 -31.77 10.39 -5.54
CA ALA A 153 -33.15 10.26 -5.97
C ALA A 153 -33.39 10.84 -7.39
N ALA A 154 -32.79 11.99 -7.71
CA ALA A 154 -32.87 12.56 -9.05
C ALA A 154 -32.14 11.66 -10.07
N CYS A 155 -30.90 11.24 -9.79
CA CYS A 155 -30.15 10.37 -10.71
C CYS A 155 -30.86 9.03 -10.96
N ASP A 156 -31.43 8.40 -9.93
CA ASP A 156 -32.16 7.14 -10.03
C ASP A 156 -33.43 7.29 -10.88
N LYS A 157 -34.14 8.42 -10.78
CA LYS A 157 -35.34 8.74 -11.57
C LYS A 157 -35.02 8.89 -13.07
N HIS A 158 -33.90 9.54 -13.40
CA HIS A 158 -33.50 9.80 -14.79
C HIS A 158 -32.59 8.71 -15.38
N GLY A 159 -32.16 7.73 -14.58
CA GLY A 159 -31.22 6.69 -15.01
C GLY A 159 -29.81 7.21 -15.30
N THR A 160 -29.45 8.37 -14.75
CA THR A 160 -28.15 9.01 -14.95
C THR A 160 -27.13 8.44 -13.98
N ARG A 161 -25.90 8.22 -14.45
CA ARG A 161 -24.82 7.71 -13.59
C ARG A 161 -24.43 8.75 -12.55
N ILE A 162 -24.29 8.34 -11.29
CA ILE A 162 -23.83 9.20 -10.20
C ILE A 162 -22.43 8.80 -9.71
N THR A 163 -21.56 9.79 -9.53
CA THR A 163 -20.21 9.65 -8.98
C THR A 163 -20.02 10.66 -7.86
N MET A 164 -19.38 10.28 -6.75
CA MET A 164 -19.15 11.18 -5.62
C MET A 164 -17.66 11.47 -5.42
N VAL A 165 -17.35 12.72 -5.10
CA VAL A 165 -16.08 13.14 -4.50
C VAL A 165 -16.27 13.25 -2.99
N PRO A 166 -15.64 12.38 -2.17
CA PRO A 166 -15.80 12.42 -0.72
C PRO A 166 -15.22 13.71 -0.12
N PHE A 167 -15.91 14.33 0.84
CA PHE A 167 -15.42 15.53 1.53
C PHE A 167 -14.11 15.32 2.31
N TYR A 168 -13.80 14.07 2.66
CA TYR A 168 -12.55 13.63 3.31
C TYR A 168 -11.51 13.08 2.31
N ASN A 169 -11.58 13.50 1.04
CA ASN A 169 -10.69 13.02 -0.03
C ASN A 169 -9.19 13.13 0.32
N ASP A 170 -8.79 14.19 1.02
CA ASP A 170 -7.38 14.42 1.39
C ASP A 170 -6.84 13.39 2.39
N TYR A 171 -7.73 12.73 3.15
CA TYR A 171 -7.37 11.71 4.13
C TYR A 171 -7.47 10.29 3.54
N LEU A 172 -8.10 10.11 2.39
CA LEU A 172 -8.28 8.78 1.81
C LEU A 172 -6.96 8.26 1.23
N PRO A 173 -6.55 7.02 1.58
CA PRO A 173 -5.45 6.38 0.90
C PRO A 173 -5.85 6.13 -0.57
N ALA A 174 -4.86 6.04 -1.47
CA ALA A 174 -5.11 5.77 -2.89
C ALA A 174 -5.87 4.46 -3.19
N ARG A 175 -5.93 3.54 -2.20
CA ARG A 175 -6.70 2.30 -2.25
C ARG A 175 -7.36 2.05 -0.88
N PRO A 176 -8.54 2.63 -0.62
CA PRO A 176 -9.27 2.36 0.61
C PRO A 176 -9.81 0.92 0.59
N THR A 177 -9.81 0.26 1.74
CA THR A 177 -10.56 -0.99 1.95
C THR A 177 -11.89 -0.67 2.59
N ILE A 178 -12.95 -1.31 2.08
CA ILE A 178 -14.30 -1.19 2.63
C ILE A 178 -14.60 -2.49 3.37
N ASP A 179 -14.75 -2.39 4.69
CA ASP A 179 -15.23 -3.47 5.53
C ASP A 179 -16.71 -3.25 5.87
N VAL A 180 -17.41 -4.32 6.25
CA VAL A 180 -18.83 -4.26 6.60
C VAL A 180 -19.00 -4.86 7.99
N LEU A 181 -19.62 -4.09 8.88
CA LEU A 181 -20.00 -4.52 10.22
C LEU A 181 -21.51 -4.35 10.39
N GLY A 182 -22.27 -5.43 10.15
CA GLY A 182 -23.73 -5.36 10.06
C GLY A 182 -24.13 -4.47 8.87
N ASP A 183 -24.91 -3.43 9.15
CA ASP A 183 -25.33 -2.43 8.14
C ASP A 183 -24.34 -1.26 8.01
N CYS A 184 -23.28 -1.24 8.80
CA CYS A 184 -22.27 -0.17 8.78
C CYS A 184 -21.14 -0.49 7.80
N LYS A 185 -20.93 0.39 6.83
CA LYS A 185 -19.74 0.36 5.95
C LYS A 185 -18.59 1.10 6.62
N LEU A 186 -17.47 0.42 6.83
CA LEU A 186 -16.26 0.97 7.44
C LEU A 186 -15.23 1.23 6.35
N ILE A 187 -14.62 2.42 6.36
CA ILE A 187 -13.53 2.78 5.45
C ILE A 187 -12.25 2.90 6.26
N ASN A 188 -11.30 2.01 6.03
CA ASN A 188 -10.02 2.05 6.74
C ASN A 188 -9.10 3.10 6.12
N ILE A 189 -8.87 4.20 6.85
CA ILE A 189 -8.00 5.30 6.43
C ILE A 189 -6.52 4.89 6.49
N ARG A 190 -6.15 4.05 7.46
CA ARG A 190 -4.78 3.56 7.64
C ARG A 190 -4.76 2.06 7.40
N GLN A 191 -4.10 1.64 6.32
CA GLN A 191 -3.81 0.21 6.13
C GLN A 191 -2.79 -0.24 7.18
N THR A 192 -3.15 -1.21 8.01
CA THR A 192 -2.17 -2.07 8.66
C THR A 192 -1.73 -3.13 7.64
N PRO A 193 -0.45 -3.20 7.24
CA PRO A 193 0.03 -4.14 6.21
C PRO A 193 -0.16 -5.64 6.53
N PHE A 194 -0.75 -5.96 7.68
CA PHE A 194 -0.87 -7.31 8.24
C PHE A 194 -2.27 -7.92 8.11
N ASP A 195 -3.26 -7.21 7.57
CA ASP A 195 -4.62 -7.77 7.43
C ASP A 195 -4.72 -8.84 6.33
N ASN A 196 -3.75 -8.85 5.39
CA ASN A 196 -3.64 -9.94 4.43
C ASN A 196 -2.85 -11.10 5.04
N ILE A 197 -3.56 -12.16 5.43
CA ILE A 197 -3.01 -13.39 6.01
C ILE A 197 -1.84 -13.94 5.17
N LEU A 198 -1.92 -13.84 3.84
CA LEU A 198 -0.85 -14.27 2.94
C LEU A 198 0.43 -13.46 3.13
N ASN A 199 0.32 -12.13 3.25
CA ASN A 199 1.47 -11.25 3.47
C ASN A 199 2.10 -11.50 4.84
N ALA A 200 1.28 -11.70 5.87
CA ALA A 200 1.75 -12.05 7.20
C ALA A 200 2.48 -13.40 7.18
N PHE A 201 1.96 -14.39 6.47
CA PHE A 201 2.60 -15.69 6.29
C PHE A 201 3.93 -15.60 5.56
N ILE A 202 3.98 -14.90 4.41
CA ILE A 202 5.22 -14.70 3.64
C ILE A 202 6.26 -13.97 4.51
N LYS A 203 5.86 -12.91 5.21
CA LYS A 203 6.73 -12.18 6.12
C LYS A 203 7.30 -13.09 7.20
N ARG A 204 6.46 -13.93 7.80
CA ARG A 204 6.86 -14.88 8.83
C ARG A 204 7.82 -15.94 8.29
N ALA A 205 7.55 -16.48 7.10
CA ALA A 205 8.44 -17.43 6.45
C ALA A 205 9.82 -16.83 6.18
N MET A 206 9.88 -15.58 5.69
CA MET A 206 11.15 -14.85 5.51
C MET A 206 11.91 -14.65 6.82
N ASP A 207 11.22 -14.30 7.91
CA ASP A 207 11.86 -14.16 9.23
C ASP A 207 12.42 -15.48 9.75
N VAL A 208 11.68 -16.57 9.61
CA VAL A 208 12.12 -17.91 10.03
C VAL A 208 13.33 -18.38 9.23
N VAL A 209 13.25 -18.32 7.90
CA VAL A 209 14.34 -18.75 7.02
C VAL A 209 15.58 -17.86 7.21
N GLY A 210 15.39 -16.54 7.23
CA GLY A 210 16.49 -15.59 7.40
C GLY A 210 17.16 -15.71 8.77
N SER A 211 16.38 -15.85 9.86
CA SER A 211 16.96 -16.04 11.19
C SER A 211 17.70 -17.37 11.31
N LEU A 212 17.19 -18.46 10.73
CA LEU A 212 17.88 -19.75 10.72
C LEU A 212 19.22 -19.67 10.00
N VAL A 213 19.26 -19.05 8.82
CA VAL A 213 20.50 -18.83 8.05
C VAL A 213 21.49 -18.00 8.86
N LEU A 214 21.04 -16.88 9.45
CA LEU A 214 21.89 -16.02 10.26
C LEU A 214 22.41 -16.71 11.52
N ILE A 215 21.60 -17.53 12.21
CA ILE A 215 22.03 -18.32 13.36
C ILE A 215 23.14 -19.30 12.95
N VAL A 216 22.97 -20.02 11.84
CA VAL A 216 23.99 -20.99 11.38
C VAL A 216 25.29 -20.27 11.02
N LEU A 217 25.20 -19.20 10.21
CA LEU A 217 26.38 -18.44 9.77
C LEU A 217 27.12 -17.76 10.94
N THR A 218 26.37 -17.24 11.93
CA THR A 218 26.96 -16.55 13.07
C THR A 218 27.28 -17.46 14.24
N SER A 219 26.87 -18.73 14.21
CA SER A 219 27.11 -19.71 15.29
C SER A 219 28.57 -19.84 15.74
N PRO A 220 29.59 -19.81 14.85
CA PRO A 220 30.99 -19.87 15.30
C PRO A 220 31.39 -18.61 16.09
N ILE A 221 30.91 -17.45 15.65
CA ILE A 221 31.15 -16.16 16.31
C ILE A 221 30.42 -16.13 17.66
N MET A 222 29.16 -16.57 17.69
CA MET A 222 28.36 -16.67 18.91
C MET A 222 29.01 -17.58 19.95
N LEU A 223 29.59 -18.70 19.53
CA LEU A 223 30.34 -19.60 20.41
C LEU A 223 31.59 -18.93 20.97
N GLY A 224 32.37 -18.23 20.12
CA GLY A 224 33.54 -17.47 20.56
C GLY A 224 33.18 -16.37 21.55
N VAL A 225 32.10 -15.63 21.30
CA VAL A 225 31.56 -14.62 22.21
C VAL A 225 31.10 -15.26 23.52
N ALA A 226 30.40 -16.39 23.47
CA ALA A 226 29.93 -17.10 24.66
C ALA A 226 31.08 -17.52 25.58
N ILE A 227 32.17 -18.05 25.00
CA ILE A 227 33.39 -18.40 25.74
C ILE A 227 34.03 -17.13 26.33
N GLY A 228 34.19 -16.07 25.53
CA GLY A 228 34.79 -14.81 25.99
C GLY A 228 33.99 -14.16 27.12
N VAL A 229 32.67 -14.18 27.06
CA VAL A 229 31.80 -13.72 28.15
C VAL A 229 32.04 -14.54 29.42
N LYS A 230 32.06 -15.88 29.30
CA LYS A 230 32.23 -16.79 30.45
C LYS A 230 33.59 -16.62 31.14
N LEU A 231 34.65 -16.36 30.37
CA LEU A 231 36.00 -16.10 30.90
C LEU A 231 36.13 -14.69 31.49
N SER A 232 35.37 -13.71 30.99
CA SER A 232 35.49 -12.31 31.41
C SER A 232 34.76 -11.96 32.70
N SER A 233 33.71 -12.69 33.06
CA SER A 233 32.94 -12.47 34.30
C SER A 233 32.17 -13.73 34.74
N PRO A 234 32.09 -14.02 36.05
CA PRO A 234 31.25 -15.10 36.54
C PRO A 234 29.77 -14.80 36.31
N GLY A 235 28.99 -15.81 35.89
CA GLY A 235 27.54 -15.70 35.70
C GLY A 235 27.01 -16.36 34.42
N PRO A 236 25.73 -16.09 34.08
CA PRO A 236 25.07 -16.56 32.85
C PRO A 236 25.63 -15.90 31.59
N ILE A 237 25.70 -16.61 30.47
CA ILE A 237 26.16 -16.06 29.18
C ILE A 237 25.12 -15.10 28.57
N ILE A 238 23.85 -15.49 28.66
CA ILE A 238 22.72 -14.73 28.10
C ILE A 238 22.14 -13.80 29.18
N PHE A 239 21.95 -12.54 28.81
CA PHE A 239 21.16 -11.56 29.53
C PHE A 239 19.76 -11.49 28.90
N LYS A 240 18.72 -11.41 29.74
CA LYS A 240 17.32 -11.33 29.33
C LYS A 240 16.76 -9.98 29.77
N GLN A 241 16.12 -9.27 28.87
CA GLN A 241 15.43 -8.01 29.18
C GLN A 241 13.99 -8.07 28.67
N GLU A 242 13.03 -7.73 29.53
CA GLU A 242 11.63 -7.61 29.10
C GLU A 242 11.45 -6.39 28.20
N ARG A 243 10.74 -6.57 27.09
CA ARG A 243 10.42 -5.56 26.08
C ARG A 243 9.00 -5.72 25.58
N VAL A 244 8.45 -4.66 25.00
CA VAL A 244 7.12 -4.70 24.39
C VAL A 244 7.20 -5.15 22.92
N GLY A 245 6.49 -6.22 22.58
CA GLY A 245 6.44 -6.80 21.25
C GLY A 245 5.12 -6.52 20.51
N LEU A 246 4.79 -7.38 19.56
CA LEU A 246 3.57 -7.29 18.75
C LEU A 246 2.32 -7.25 19.64
N ASN A 247 1.35 -6.40 19.30
CA ASN A 247 0.10 -6.21 20.04
C ASN A 247 0.31 -5.87 21.52
N LYS A 248 1.39 -5.15 21.84
CA LYS A 248 1.76 -4.74 23.20
C LYS A 248 2.01 -5.91 24.17
N ARG A 249 2.32 -7.11 23.65
CA ARG A 249 2.62 -8.27 24.48
C ARG A 249 4.08 -8.21 24.95
N PRO A 250 4.38 -8.35 26.25
CA PRO A 250 5.74 -8.38 26.72
C PRO A 250 6.45 -9.66 26.23
N PHE A 251 7.74 -9.55 25.93
CA PHE A 251 8.60 -10.69 25.61
C PHE A 251 10.02 -10.49 26.19
N MET A 252 10.73 -11.61 26.35
CA MET A 252 12.11 -11.61 26.84
C MET A 252 13.09 -11.50 25.68
N MET A 253 13.72 -10.35 25.51
CA MET A 253 14.77 -10.10 24.52
C MET A 253 16.10 -10.68 25.01
N TYR A 254 16.75 -11.49 24.17
CA TYR A 254 18.04 -12.12 24.46
C TYR A 254 19.22 -11.28 23.96
N LYS A 255 20.22 -11.10 24.82
CA LYS A 255 21.52 -10.50 24.46
C LYS A 255 22.67 -11.27 25.11
N PHE A 256 23.88 -11.17 24.58
CA PHE A 256 25.05 -11.60 25.34
C PHE A 256 25.33 -10.63 26.48
N ARG A 257 25.74 -11.17 27.62
CA ARG A 257 26.12 -10.36 28.77
C ARG A 257 27.37 -9.53 28.44
N SER A 258 27.26 -8.22 28.55
CA SER A 258 28.36 -7.26 28.36
C SER A 258 28.72 -6.48 29.63
N MET A 259 27.99 -6.71 30.72
CA MET A 259 28.13 -5.99 32.00
C MET A 259 28.26 -6.97 33.17
N ARG A 260 28.98 -6.57 34.21
CA ARG A 260 29.17 -7.34 35.46
C ARG A 260 27.84 -7.45 36.23
N VAL A 261 27.69 -8.55 36.97
CA VAL A 261 26.56 -8.73 37.88
C VAL A 261 26.79 -7.86 39.11
N ASN A 262 26.02 -6.79 39.25
CA ASN A 262 25.89 -6.09 40.52
C ASN A 262 24.54 -6.48 41.13
N ALA A 263 24.50 -6.71 42.43
CA ALA A 263 23.28 -7.13 43.15
C ALA A 263 22.21 -6.03 43.28
N ALA A 264 22.49 -4.82 42.78
CA ALA A 264 21.57 -3.69 42.78
C ALA A 264 21.52 -3.08 41.38
N GLU A 265 20.30 -2.80 40.90
CA GLU A 265 19.90 -2.15 39.64
C GLU A 265 19.60 -3.06 38.45
N ASP A 266 18.31 -3.38 38.31
CA ASP A 266 17.76 -4.23 37.24
C ASP A 266 17.11 -3.44 36.08
N SER A 267 17.32 -2.12 35.94
CA SER A 267 16.53 -1.35 34.95
C SER A 267 17.12 -0.03 34.41
N ALA A 268 18.32 0.40 34.81
CA ALA A 268 18.88 1.67 34.33
C ALA A 268 19.51 1.56 32.92
N TRP A 269 19.18 2.50 32.02
CA TRP A 269 19.83 2.63 30.72
C TRP A 269 21.34 2.83 30.89
N SER A 270 22.15 1.98 30.26
CA SER A 270 23.60 2.06 30.38
C SER A 270 24.17 3.23 29.56
N THR A 271 24.89 4.15 30.20
CA THR A 271 25.62 5.24 29.53
C THR A 271 26.89 4.72 28.83
N ASN A 272 27.48 5.50 27.92
CA ASN A 272 28.70 5.10 27.20
C ASN A 272 29.89 4.78 28.13
N SER A 273 29.98 5.44 29.29
CA SER A 273 31.03 5.28 30.30
C SER A 273 30.61 4.49 31.55
N ASP A 274 29.72 3.50 31.40
CA ASP A 274 29.25 2.71 32.55
C ASP A 274 30.36 1.80 33.13
N PRO A 275 30.71 1.95 34.43
CA PRO A 275 31.78 1.18 35.08
C PRO A 275 31.49 -0.33 35.20
N ARG A 276 30.23 -0.75 34.97
CA ARG A 276 29.83 -2.16 34.97
C ARG A 276 30.24 -2.88 33.68
N LYS A 277 30.64 -2.18 32.61
CA LYS A 277 31.07 -2.82 31.35
C LYS A 277 32.39 -3.56 31.52
N THR A 278 32.44 -4.83 31.11
CA THR A 278 33.72 -5.56 31.07
C THR A 278 34.54 -5.11 29.85
N ARG A 279 35.88 -5.29 29.88
CA ARG A 279 36.74 -4.97 28.73
C ARG A 279 36.29 -5.72 27.47
N PHE A 280 35.96 -7.00 27.60
CA PHE A 280 35.37 -7.81 26.53
C PHE A 280 33.96 -7.34 26.15
N GLY A 281 33.14 -6.97 27.14
CA GLY A 281 31.82 -6.38 26.98
C GLY A 281 31.80 -5.12 26.10
N SER A 282 32.83 -4.28 26.22
CA SER A 282 33.01 -3.10 25.37
C SER A 282 33.22 -3.47 23.89
N ILE A 283 34.04 -4.50 23.63
CA ILE A 283 34.33 -4.98 22.27
C ILE A 283 33.06 -5.54 21.62
N ILE A 284 32.32 -6.41 22.32
CA ILE A 284 31.11 -7.03 21.75
C ILE A 284 30.02 -6.00 21.45
N ARG A 285 29.84 -4.96 22.30
CA ARG A 285 28.89 -3.87 22.04
C ARG A 285 29.33 -2.98 20.88
N LYS A 286 30.64 -2.73 20.73
CA LYS A 286 31.18 -1.94 19.62
C LYS A 286 30.88 -2.59 18.26
N PHE A 287 30.94 -3.91 18.19
CA PHE A 287 30.62 -4.68 16.99
C PHE A 287 29.17 -5.19 16.96
N SER A 288 28.32 -4.78 17.91
CA SER A 288 26.92 -5.25 18.08
C SER A 288 26.78 -6.78 18.13
N LEU A 289 27.85 -7.48 18.53
CA LEU A 289 27.85 -8.94 18.67
C LEU A 289 26.97 -9.38 19.83
N ASP A 290 26.69 -8.50 20.78
CA ASP A 290 25.79 -8.76 21.90
C ASP A 290 24.33 -8.94 21.48
N GLU A 291 23.96 -8.50 20.29
CA GLU A 291 22.60 -8.60 19.76
C GLU A 291 22.33 -9.88 18.96
N LEU A 292 23.36 -10.67 18.64
CA LEU A 292 23.20 -11.93 17.88
C LEU A 292 22.18 -12.93 18.48
N PRO A 293 22.05 -13.07 19.82
CA PRO A 293 21.01 -13.93 20.40
C PRO A 293 19.57 -13.52 20.07
N GLN A 294 19.33 -12.28 19.61
CA GLN A 294 18.01 -11.83 19.18
C GLN A 294 17.49 -12.59 17.95
N PHE A 295 18.36 -13.23 17.15
CA PHE A 295 17.90 -14.09 16.06
C PHE A 295 17.05 -15.27 16.56
N PHE A 296 17.28 -15.74 17.80
CA PHE A 296 16.40 -16.74 18.42
C PHE A 296 15.04 -16.16 18.81
N ASN A 297 14.96 -14.88 19.19
CA ASN A 297 13.67 -14.20 19.38
C ASN A 297 12.90 -14.08 18.07
N VAL A 298 13.59 -13.80 16.97
CA VAL A 298 13.00 -13.79 15.62
C VAL A 298 12.50 -15.18 15.25
N LEU A 299 13.31 -16.22 15.45
CA LEU A 299 12.91 -17.60 15.16
C LEU A 299 11.69 -18.03 16.00
N LYS A 300 11.63 -17.63 17.28
CA LYS A 300 10.49 -17.89 18.18
C LYS A 300 9.22 -17.11 17.81
N GLY A 301 9.35 -16.02 17.06
CA GLY A 301 8.24 -15.15 16.64
C GLY A 301 7.96 -13.99 17.59
N ASP A 302 8.86 -13.75 18.56
CA ASP A 302 8.78 -12.59 19.46
C ASP A 302 9.23 -11.30 18.74
N MET A 303 10.11 -11.43 17.71
CA MET A 303 10.67 -10.32 16.92
C MET A 303 10.62 -10.62 15.41
N SER A 304 10.93 -9.62 14.59
CA SER A 304 11.06 -9.69 13.13
C SER A 304 12.46 -9.23 12.73
N LEU A 305 13.04 -9.78 11.64
CA LEU A 305 14.35 -9.32 11.13
C LEU A 305 14.30 -7.84 10.71
N VAL A 306 13.16 -7.41 10.19
CA VAL A 306 12.90 -6.03 9.77
C VAL A 306 11.63 -5.56 10.48
N GLY A 307 11.78 -4.65 11.43
CA GLY A 307 10.67 -4.13 12.23
C GLY A 307 11.10 -2.95 13.11
N PRO A 308 10.14 -2.29 13.76
CA PRO A 308 10.44 -1.25 14.75
C PRO A 308 11.28 -1.84 15.90
N ARG A 309 12.21 -1.04 16.43
CA ARG A 309 13.06 -1.47 17.55
C ARG A 309 12.20 -1.64 18.81
N PRO A 310 12.31 -2.75 19.56
CA PRO A 310 11.55 -2.95 20.78
C PRO A 310 11.98 -1.94 21.87
N GLU A 311 11.02 -1.14 22.33
CA GLU A 311 11.17 -0.23 23.47
C GLU A 311 10.85 -0.93 24.80
#